data_AF-A0A3D1CYL1-F1
#
_entry.id   AF-A0A3D1CYL1-F1
#
_cell.length_a   1.000
_cell.length_b   1.000
_cell.length_c   1.000
_cell.angle_alpha   90.00
_cell.angle_beta   90.00
_cell.angle_gamma   90.00
#
_symmetry.space_group_name_H-M   'P 1'
#
loop_
_entity.id
_entity.type
_entity.pdbx_description
1 polymer ?
#
loop_
_entity_poly.entity_id
_entity_poly.type
_entity_poly.pdbx_seq_one_letter_code
_entity_poly.pdbx_strand_id
1 'polypeptide(L)'
;MRKNRDKTKELLEELVTELYREANVVRPAFMGDAYLLAGDGQYLGKITSNKSDPDAITNPYGRYGSRYSPFSIFNPSSPYGSREGALSIHNPHATTPPELYLQGKPAGRVTANKELPDAIDSEQFLRQLKSDPDAIWKLL
;
A
#
# COMPACT_ATOMS: atom_id res chain seq x y z
N MET A 1 -5.62 -44.89 -7.72
CA MET A 1 -4.83 -44.46 -6.55
C MET A 1 -5.59 -43.37 -5.82
N ARG A 2 -6.06 -43.62 -4.59
CA ARG A 2 -6.66 -42.57 -3.74
C ARG A 2 -5.52 -41.71 -3.20
N LYS A 3 -5.49 -40.42 -3.55
CA LYS A 3 -4.64 -39.44 -2.85
C LYS A 3 -5.09 -39.43 -1.39
N ASN A 4 -4.30 -40.02 -0.50
CA ASN A 4 -4.43 -39.76 0.94
C ASN A 4 -4.05 -38.29 1.12
N ARG A 5 -5.07 -37.43 1.24
CA ARG A 5 -4.90 -36.06 1.68
C ARG A 5 -4.59 -36.12 3.17
N ASP A 6 -3.31 -35.89 3.48
CA ASP A 6 -2.87 -35.74 4.86
C ASP A 6 -3.48 -34.47 5.42
N LYS A 7 -4.58 -34.63 6.16
CA LYS A 7 -5.32 -33.52 6.76
C LYS A 7 -4.42 -32.67 7.65
N THR A 8 -3.37 -33.25 8.23
CA THR A 8 -2.39 -32.53 9.05
C THR A 8 -1.63 -31.52 8.20
N LYS A 9 -1.19 -31.93 7.00
CA LYS A 9 -0.48 -31.05 6.07
C LYS A 9 -1.37 -29.91 5.57
N GLU A 10 -2.61 -30.20 5.22
CA GLU A 10 -3.57 -29.18 4.77
C GLU A 10 -3.84 -28.15 5.87
N LEU A 11 -4.06 -28.61 7.11
CA LEU A 11 -4.25 -27.72 8.26
C LEU A 11 -3.00 -26.89 8.57
N LEU A 12 -1.80 -27.46 8.40
CA LEU A 12 -0.55 -26.72 8.58
C LEU A 12 -0.34 -25.68 7.50
N GLU A 13 -0.64 -25.98 6.24
CA GLU A 13 -0.57 -25.01 5.14
C GLU A 13 -1.61 -23.89 5.30
N GLU A 14 -2.82 -24.22 5.75
CA GLU A 14 -3.86 -23.24 6.08
C GLU A 14 -3.44 -22.34 7.25
N LEU A 15 -2.93 -22.92 8.34
CA LEU A 15 -2.45 -22.16 9.50
C LEU A 15 -1.25 -21.29 9.15
N VAL A 16 -0.30 -21.78 8.35
CA VAL A 16 0.83 -21.00 7.86
C VAL A 16 0.34 -19.85 6.98
N THR A 17 -0.63 -20.10 6.09
CA THR A 17 -1.25 -19.06 5.27
C THR A 17 -1.96 -18.02 6.12
N GLU A 18 -2.68 -18.44 7.16
CA GLU A 18 -3.38 -17.56 8.09
C GLU A 18 -2.40 -16.77 8.95
N LEU A 19 -1.31 -17.38 9.44
CA LEU A 19 -0.25 -16.69 10.17
C LEU A 19 0.50 -15.70 9.28
N TYR A 20 0.77 -16.03 8.02
CA TYR A 20 1.33 -15.07 7.06
C TYR A 20 0.33 -13.97 6.71
N ARG A 21 -0.96 -14.28 6.65
CA ARG A 21 -2.02 -13.28 6.51
C ARG A 21 -2.05 -12.41 7.75
N GLU A 22 -2.06 -12.92 8.97
CA GLU A 22 -2.08 -12.16 10.22
C GLU A 22 -0.80 -11.35 10.45
N ALA A 23 0.37 -11.90 10.07
CA ALA A 23 1.66 -11.22 10.17
C ALA A 23 1.84 -10.15 9.08
N ASN A 24 1.17 -10.28 7.92
CA ASN A 24 1.17 -9.27 6.84
C ASN A 24 -0.11 -8.43 6.77
N VAL A 25 -1.14 -8.76 7.56
CA VAL A 25 -2.24 -7.88 7.93
C VAL A 25 -1.58 -6.91 8.88
N VAL A 26 -1.08 -5.85 8.29
CA VAL A 26 -0.84 -4.62 8.99
C VAL A 26 -2.08 -4.36 9.81
N ARG A 27 -1.93 -4.38 11.14
CA ARG A 27 -3.00 -3.99 12.06
C ARG A 27 -3.48 -2.65 11.52
N PRO A 28 -4.70 -2.56 10.97
CA PRO A 28 -5.16 -1.33 10.37
C PRO A 28 -4.99 -0.29 11.46
N ALA A 29 -4.18 0.69 11.09
CA ALA A 29 -3.77 1.80 11.88
C ALA A 29 -5.01 2.31 12.66
N PHE A 30 -4.86 2.53 13.96
CA PHE A 30 -5.96 2.80 14.91
C PHE A 30 -6.97 3.79 14.30
N MET A 31 -8.27 3.65 14.63
CA MET A 31 -9.33 4.59 14.22
C MET A 31 -8.83 6.05 14.21
N GLY A 32 -8.51 6.59 13.04
CA GLY A 32 -7.85 7.90 12.90
C GLY A 32 -6.71 7.95 11.88
N ASP A 33 -6.10 6.82 11.56
CA ASP A 33 -4.91 6.79 10.72
C ASP A 33 -5.21 6.73 9.20
N ALA A 34 -4.30 7.30 8.39
CA ALA A 34 -4.31 7.27 6.94
C ALA A 34 -3.18 6.36 6.41
N TYR A 35 -3.42 5.59 5.35
CA TYR A 35 -2.42 4.68 4.77
C TYR A 35 -2.70 4.35 3.31
N LEU A 36 -1.73 3.74 2.63
CA LEU A 36 -1.88 3.22 1.27
C LEU A 36 -1.98 1.68 1.25
N LEU A 37 -2.87 1.17 0.41
CA LEU A 37 -2.99 -0.24 0.09
C LEU A 37 -2.89 -0.42 -1.43
N ALA A 38 -2.03 -1.31 -1.91
CA ALA A 38 -1.95 -1.65 -3.32
C ALA A 38 -3.20 -2.42 -3.78
N GLY A 39 -3.43 -2.45 -5.09
CA GLY A 39 -4.56 -3.18 -5.68
C GLY A 39 -4.54 -4.70 -5.45
N ASP A 40 -3.41 -5.27 -5.06
CA ASP A 40 -3.24 -6.68 -4.66
C ASP A 40 -3.37 -6.91 -3.15
N GLY A 41 -3.68 -5.85 -2.38
CA GLY A 41 -3.80 -5.90 -0.93
C GLY A 41 -2.47 -5.70 -0.17
N GLN A 42 -1.35 -5.44 -0.86
CA GLN A 42 -0.10 -5.12 -0.17
C GLN A 42 -0.21 -3.76 0.53
N TYR A 43 0.08 -3.73 1.83
CA TYR A 43 0.23 -2.47 2.56
C TYR A 43 1.47 -1.71 2.09
N LEU A 44 1.31 -0.43 1.78
CA LEU A 44 2.36 0.43 1.22
C LEU A 44 2.81 1.54 2.17
N GLY A 45 2.41 1.49 3.43
CA GLY A 45 2.88 2.40 4.47
C GLY A 45 1.82 3.34 5.04
N LYS A 46 2.17 3.91 6.20
CA LYS A 46 1.36 4.87 6.95
C LYS A 46 1.60 6.29 6.43
N ILE A 47 0.55 7.08 6.36
CA ILE A 47 0.61 8.52 6.08
C ILE A 47 0.57 9.22 7.43
N THR A 48 1.69 9.82 7.83
CA THR A 48 1.83 10.51 9.11
C THR A 48 2.96 11.54 9.05
N SER A 49 2.82 12.63 9.82
CA SER A 49 3.90 13.61 10.02
C SER A 49 5.05 13.08 10.89
N ASN A 50 4.84 11.99 11.62
CA ASN A 50 5.88 11.36 12.44
C ASN A 50 6.93 10.66 11.57
N LYS A 51 8.01 11.38 11.23
CA LYS A 51 9.11 10.86 10.39
C LYS A 51 9.88 9.71 11.02
N SER A 52 9.80 9.54 12.34
CA SER A 52 10.45 8.43 13.07
C SER A 52 9.61 7.17 13.08
N ASP A 53 8.35 7.23 12.62
CA ASP A 53 7.51 6.05 12.49
C ASP A 53 8.15 5.08 11.47
N PRO A 54 8.39 3.81 11.84
CA PRO A 54 9.01 2.83 10.95
C PRO A 54 8.13 2.48 9.74
N ASP A 55 6.81 2.67 9.86
CA ASP A 55 5.85 2.39 8.80
C ASP A 55 5.53 3.62 7.94
N ALA A 56 6.02 4.82 8.30
CA ALA A 56 5.77 6.03 7.53
C ALA A 56 6.29 5.92 6.10
N ILE A 57 5.43 6.24 5.12
CA ILE A 57 5.79 6.36 3.70
C ILE A 57 6.89 7.42 3.53
N THR A 58 6.89 8.46 4.35
CA THR A 58 7.88 9.54 4.30
C THR A 58 9.22 9.18 4.97
N ASN A 59 9.35 8.02 5.60
CA ASN A 59 10.60 7.59 6.23
C ASN A 59 11.52 6.91 5.19
N PRO A 60 12.58 7.59 4.72
CA PRO A 60 13.43 7.07 3.65
C PRO A 60 14.30 5.86 4.07
N TYR A 61 14.39 5.59 5.37
CA TYR A 61 15.09 4.43 5.91
C TYR A 61 14.13 3.28 6.26
N GLY A 62 12.82 3.55 6.25
CA GLY A 62 11.77 2.57 6.55
C GLY A 62 11.46 1.66 5.37
N ARG A 63 10.72 0.58 5.65
CA ARG A 63 10.32 -0.43 4.65
C ARG A 63 9.45 0.17 3.54
N TYR A 64 8.62 1.15 3.84
CA TYR A 64 7.65 1.68 2.88
C TYR A 64 8.07 3.00 2.23
N GLY A 65 9.03 3.72 2.82
CA GLY A 65 9.56 4.97 2.25
C GLY A 65 10.91 4.85 1.56
N SER A 66 11.67 3.78 1.79
CA SER A 66 12.98 3.60 1.17
C SER A 66 12.89 3.39 -0.33
N ARG A 67 13.67 4.14 -1.10
CA ARG A 67 13.80 4.01 -2.57
C ARG A 67 14.39 2.67 -3.04
N TYR A 68 14.90 1.87 -2.12
CA TYR A 68 15.49 0.55 -2.39
C TYR A 68 14.58 -0.60 -1.96
N SER A 69 13.48 -0.31 -1.25
CA SER A 69 12.57 -1.34 -0.77
C SER A 69 11.64 -1.84 -1.88
N PRO A 70 11.40 -3.16 -2.01
CA PRO A 70 10.45 -3.69 -2.98
C PRO A 70 8.98 -3.33 -2.67
N PHE A 71 8.69 -2.80 -1.47
CA PHE A 71 7.34 -2.42 -1.03
C PHE A 71 7.09 -0.90 -1.05
N SER A 72 8.03 -0.12 -1.59
CA SER A 72 7.98 1.34 -1.56
C SER A 72 7.50 1.90 -2.90
N ILE A 73 6.54 2.82 -2.83
CA ILE A 73 6.10 3.63 -3.98
C ILE A 73 7.21 4.51 -4.56
N PHE A 74 8.31 4.72 -3.82
CA PHE A 74 9.47 5.50 -4.27
C PHE A 74 10.57 4.65 -4.91
N ASN A 75 10.43 3.32 -4.92
CA ASN A 75 11.38 2.46 -5.61
C ASN A 75 10.96 2.29 -7.08
N PRO A 76 11.73 2.84 -8.04
CA PRO A 76 11.39 2.77 -9.47
C PRO A 76 11.47 1.36 -10.05
N SER A 77 12.09 0.41 -9.35
CA SER A 77 12.14 -1.00 -9.74
C SER A 77 11.05 -1.85 -9.06
N SER A 78 10.25 -1.26 -8.17
CA SER A 78 9.15 -1.98 -7.51
C SER A 78 7.87 -1.98 -8.35
N PRO A 79 6.95 -2.95 -8.12
CA PRO A 79 5.62 -2.93 -8.75
C PRO A 79 4.79 -1.68 -8.43
N TYR A 80 5.06 -1.04 -7.29
CA TYR A 80 4.27 0.08 -6.74
C TYR A 80 4.84 1.47 -7.06
N GLY A 81 6.11 1.53 -7.48
CA GLY A 81 6.84 2.78 -7.78
C GLY A 81 7.44 2.87 -9.18
N SER A 82 7.40 1.80 -9.97
CA SER A 82 7.85 1.81 -11.37
C SER A 82 6.91 2.61 -12.27
N ARG A 83 7.39 3.11 -13.40
CA ARG A 83 6.51 3.81 -14.36
C ARG A 83 5.58 2.85 -15.13
N GLU A 84 5.93 1.57 -15.15
CA GLU A 84 5.27 0.57 -16.01
C GLU A 84 4.37 -0.40 -15.21
N GLY A 85 4.50 -0.43 -13.88
CA GLY A 85 3.75 -1.34 -13.01
C GLY A 85 2.25 -1.03 -13.01
N ALA A 86 1.41 -2.05 -13.14
CA ALA A 86 -0.04 -1.90 -13.06
C ALA A 86 -0.54 -1.49 -11.65
N LEU A 87 0.27 -1.77 -10.63
CA LEU A 87 0.06 -1.43 -9.22
C LEU A 87 0.73 -0.10 -8.82
N SER A 88 1.29 0.65 -9.77
CA SER A 88 2.10 1.82 -9.47
C SER A 88 1.30 3.11 -9.45
N ILE A 89 1.65 4.00 -8.52
CA ILE A 89 1.13 5.38 -8.51
C ILE A 89 1.67 6.22 -9.69
N HIS A 90 2.78 5.80 -10.30
CA HIS A 90 3.50 6.56 -11.33
C HIS A 90 3.16 6.15 -12.76
N ASN A 91 2.41 5.05 -12.95
CA ASN A 91 2.04 4.57 -14.26
C ASN A 91 0.78 5.30 -14.77
N PRO A 92 0.85 6.08 -15.87
CA PRO A 92 -0.31 6.77 -16.44
C PRO A 92 -1.36 5.82 -17.04
N HIS A 93 -1.02 4.53 -17.18
CA HIS A 93 -1.90 3.47 -17.65
C HIS A 93 -2.12 2.38 -16.59
N ALA A 94 -1.88 2.69 -15.30
CA ALA A 94 -2.18 1.77 -14.21
C ALA A 94 -3.65 1.33 -14.28
N THR A 95 -3.90 0.03 -14.15
CA THR A 95 -5.25 -0.54 -14.13
C THR A 95 -5.71 -0.88 -12.71
N THR A 96 -4.77 -1.13 -11.81
CA THR A 96 -5.01 -1.48 -10.41
C THR A 96 -4.12 -0.65 -9.48
N PRO A 97 -4.15 0.69 -9.56
CA PRO A 97 -3.28 1.53 -8.75
C PRO A 97 -3.59 1.39 -7.25
N PRO A 98 -2.70 1.87 -6.37
CA PRO A 98 -2.93 1.89 -4.94
C PRO A 98 -4.11 2.77 -4.55
N GLU A 99 -4.74 2.42 -3.44
CA GLU A 99 -5.89 3.09 -2.86
C GLU A 99 -5.51 3.72 -1.51
N LEU A 100 -5.94 4.96 -1.33
CA LEU A 100 -5.85 5.69 -0.08
C LEU A 100 -6.96 5.23 0.85
N TYR A 101 -6.59 4.87 2.07
CA TYR A 101 -7.52 4.57 3.14
C TYR A 101 -7.44 5.65 4.22
N LEU A 102 -8.60 6.13 4.65
CA LEU A 102 -8.77 7.02 5.79
C LEU A 102 -9.64 6.33 6.82
N GLN A 103 -9.15 6.18 8.05
CA GLN A 103 -9.91 5.55 9.15
C GLN A 103 -10.47 4.17 8.77
N GLY A 104 -9.70 3.40 7.98
CA GLY A 104 -10.10 2.07 7.50
C GLY A 104 -11.13 2.06 6.37
N LYS A 105 -11.51 3.21 5.81
CA LYS A 105 -12.40 3.30 4.64
C LYS A 105 -11.63 3.72 3.40
N PRO A 106 -11.94 3.15 2.22
CA PRO A 106 -11.36 3.60 0.96
C PRO A 106 -11.80 5.05 0.68
N ALA A 107 -10.85 5.87 0.24
CA ALA A 107 -11.05 7.28 -0.04
C ALA A 107 -10.86 7.64 -1.53
N GLY A 108 -9.98 6.91 -2.22
CA GLY A 108 -9.74 7.11 -3.65
C GLY A 108 -8.46 6.44 -4.13
N ARG A 109 -8.29 6.35 -5.44
CA ARG A 109 -7.14 5.67 -6.07
C ARG A 109 -6.02 6.65 -6.34
N VAL A 110 -4.86 6.47 -5.71
CA VAL A 110 -3.69 7.33 -5.94
C VAL A 110 -2.98 6.88 -7.21
N THR A 111 -3.06 7.67 -8.28
CA THR A 111 -2.57 7.25 -9.60
C THR A 111 -2.21 8.40 -10.53
N ALA A 112 -1.29 8.14 -11.46
CA ALA A 112 -1.03 9.01 -12.60
C ALA A 112 -2.07 8.79 -13.72
N ASN A 113 -2.84 7.69 -13.69
CA ASN A 113 -3.89 7.41 -14.65
C ASN A 113 -5.17 8.20 -14.32
N LYS A 114 -5.36 9.34 -14.99
CA LYS A 114 -6.48 10.27 -14.76
C LYS A 114 -7.81 9.78 -15.31
N GLU A 115 -7.82 8.68 -16.05
CA GLU A 115 -9.03 8.12 -16.65
C GLU A 115 -9.80 7.22 -15.68
N LEU A 116 -9.16 6.80 -14.58
CA LEU A 116 -9.79 5.96 -13.59
C LEU A 116 -10.81 6.74 -12.73
N PRO A 117 -11.94 6.11 -12.36
CA PRO A 117 -12.86 6.73 -11.43
C PRO A 117 -12.21 6.84 -10.05
N ASP A 118 -12.55 7.93 -9.35
CA ASP A 118 -12.04 8.30 -8.03
C ASP A 118 -10.50 8.44 -7.99
N ALA A 119 -9.90 8.84 -9.11
CA ALA A 119 -8.46 9.07 -9.21
C ALA A 119 -8.03 10.32 -8.42
N ILE A 120 -7.15 10.10 -7.45
CA ILE A 120 -6.36 11.12 -6.78
C ILE A 120 -5.06 11.26 -7.57
N ASP A 121 -4.82 12.44 -8.15
CA ASP A 121 -3.61 12.73 -8.93
C ASP A 121 -2.35 12.47 -8.09
N SER A 122 -1.51 11.55 -8.56
CA SER A 122 -0.35 11.09 -7.80
C SER A 122 0.66 12.20 -7.50
N GLU A 123 0.80 13.19 -8.39
CA GLU A 123 1.68 14.34 -8.15
C GLU A 123 1.12 15.26 -7.05
N GLN A 124 -0.20 15.51 -7.03
CA GLN A 124 -0.84 16.23 -5.93
C GLN A 124 -0.71 15.47 -4.61
N PHE A 125 -0.94 14.16 -4.62
CA PHE A 125 -0.75 13.31 -3.45
C PHE A 125 0.68 13.40 -2.90
N LEU A 126 1.70 13.26 -3.74
CA LEU A 126 3.10 13.33 -3.33
C LEU A 126 3.51 14.70 -2.81
N ARG A 127 2.93 15.79 -3.35
CA ARG A 127 3.12 17.14 -2.82
C ARG A 127 2.53 17.27 -1.42
N GLN A 128 1.28 16.85 -1.23
CA GLN A 128 0.60 16.92 0.06
C GLN A 128 1.27 16.03 1.12
N LEU A 129 1.68 14.81 0.73
CA LEU A 129 2.41 13.86 1.58
C LEU A 129 3.71 14.48 2.14
N LYS A 130 4.40 15.29 1.32
CA LYS A 130 5.62 15.98 1.74
C LYS A 130 5.36 17.23 2.58
N SER A 131 4.25 17.94 2.34
CA SER A 131 3.94 19.20 3.02
C SER A 131 3.24 19.02 4.36
N ASP A 132 2.16 18.24 4.37
CA ASP A 132 1.26 18.06 5.52
C ASP A 132 0.50 16.73 5.39
N PRO A 133 1.16 15.60 5.70
CA PRO A 133 0.59 14.26 5.56
C PRO A 133 -0.63 14.04 6.45
N ASP A 134 -0.73 14.71 7.61
CA ASP A 134 -1.87 14.56 8.52
C ASP A 134 -3.14 15.22 7.95
N ALA A 135 -2.99 16.09 6.94
CA ALA A 135 -4.09 16.69 6.20
C ALA A 135 -4.31 16.10 4.80
N ILE A 136 -3.95 14.83 4.58
CA ILE A 136 -4.09 14.17 3.27
C ILE A 136 -5.54 14.16 2.75
N TRP A 137 -6.53 14.25 3.65
CA TRP A 137 -7.96 14.33 3.31
C TRP A 137 -8.34 15.57 2.48
N LYS A 138 -7.48 16.60 2.40
CA LYS A 138 -7.71 17.80 1.56
C LYS A 138 -7.70 17.50 0.06
N LEU A 139 -7.32 16.29 -0.34
CA LEU A 139 -7.27 15.84 -1.74
C LEU A 139 -8.58 15.20 -2.23
N LEU A 140 -9.57 15.05 -1.34
CA LEU A 140 -10.87 14.45 -1.60
C LEU A 140 -11.93 15.56 -1.77
#